data_AF-A0A2E7HN10-F1
#
_entry.id   AF-A0A2E7HN10-F1
#
_cell.length_a   1.000
_cell.length_b   1.000
_cell.length_c   1.000
_cell.angle_alpha   90.00
_cell.angle_beta   90.00
_cell.angle_gamma   90.00
#
_symmetry.space_group_name_H-M   'P 1'
#
loop_
_entity.id
_entity.type
_entity.pdbx_description
1 polymer ?
#
loop_
_entity_poly.entity_id
_entity_poly.type
_entity_poly.pdbx_seq_one_letter_code
_entity_poly.pdbx_strand_id
1 'polypeptide(L)'
;METPGSIAAFRKLSFLFSGILCMTKKRSNTSSPSKPSILKTASSGVSPDVDNEHADSFFSKTAKERKRDERIGRYAFSFFSILIFIIGSLCGAYFLSDVFQDSSGKSGSAEFLAPARPVLATSEPEDFYPASEFRKQSAIFIGCQKNLFLDPQLYGDIAKAIDRKVPLFGVVNTEVEAQAGVKIIKDLGLPPDAMRFIVLPSNSMWIRDYAPLILRFDNERAVMVDAKYNSRTMREQRKEDDFMGLELARLLGLSVRSVPLLLEGGNLISNGDGLLLTSAKTLDVNLEAEFTQKQLMNMFFDYFGVHTVYTVGALFGEPNGHTDMFMTMLDKNLAVIAEVDPSVDPENSARLDENAEFVASLNTSSGPIKVVRIPMPPKWGEDWRSYTNIILANGVLLMPSFSDVDPVIEDRAEQVYRSALPNWEVKRINCDKLVKLQGQLHCISYNIPHFVSMEGIIKNSHPKIPEVEL
;
A
#
# COMPACT_ATOMS: atom_id res chain seq x y z
N MET A 1 13.92 12.07 38.74
CA MET A 1 13.28 13.14 39.52
C MET A 1 12.03 13.56 38.77
N GLU A 2 10.89 12.99 39.16
CA GLU A 2 9.59 13.26 38.55
C GLU A 2 8.92 14.43 39.28
N THR A 3 8.40 15.40 38.54
CA THR A 3 7.62 16.52 39.09
C THR A 3 6.12 16.16 39.13
N PRO A 4 5.45 16.25 40.30
CA PRO A 4 4.07 15.82 40.49
C PRO A 4 3.03 16.88 40.07
N GLY A 5 3.08 17.34 38.81
CA GLY A 5 2.17 18.36 38.27
C GLY A 5 1.17 17.86 37.20
N SER A 6 1.48 16.74 36.53
CA SER A 6 0.73 16.27 35.35
C SER A 6 -0.54 15.48 35.69
N ILE A 7 -0.56 14.77 36.83
CA ILE A 7 -1.64 13.83 37.19
C ILE A 7 -2.90 14.55 37.72
N ALA A 8 -2.76 15.78 38.23
CA ALA A 8 -3.90 16.58 38.71
C ALA A 8 -4.72 17.22 37.56
N ALA A 9 -4.09 17.50 36.41
CA ALA A 9 -4.77 18.06 35.24
C ALA A 9 -5.64 17.01 34.53
N PHE A 10 -5.18 15.76 34.47
CA PHE A 10 -5.93 14.66 33.83
C PHE A 10 -7.18 14.24 34.63
N ARG A 11 -7.16 14.33 35.97
CA ARG A 11 -8.34 14.02 36.80
C ARG A 11 -9.45 15.08 36.73
N LYS A 12 -9.15 16.35 36.42
CA LYS A 12 -10.18 17.39 36.23
C LYS A 12 -10.83 17.36 34.84
N LEU A 13 -10.13 16.90 33.80
CA LEU A 13 -10.71 16.76 32.45
C LEU A 13 -11.68 15.57 32.33
N SER A 14 -11.43 14.47 33.06
CA SER A 14 -12.29 13.28 33.06
C SER A 14 -13.67 13.52 33.70
N PHE A 15 -13.80 14.50 34.61
CA PHE A 15 -15.07 14.82 35.26
C PHE A 15 -16.01 15.66 34.37
N LEU A 16 -15.47 16.46 33.44
CA LEU A 16 -16.29 17.22 32.49
C LEU A 16 -16.89 16.34 31.38
N PHE A 17 -16.22 15.25 30.98
CA PHE A 17 -16.72 14.36 29.92
C PHE A 17 -17.77 13.34 30.39
N SER A 18 -17.78 12.95 31.66
CA SER A 18 -18.83 12.04 32.20
C SER A 18 -20.19 12.72 32.41
N GLY A 19 -20.24 14.04 32.61
CA GLY A 19 -21.50 14.78 32.81
C GLY A 19 -22.35 14.93 31.54
N ILE A 20 -21.74 14.87 30.36
CA ILE A 20 -22.42 15.13 29.07
C ILE A 20 -23.03 13.85 28.48
N LEU A 21 -22.51 12.66 28.83
CA LEU A 21 -23.00 11.38 28.30
C LEU A 21 -24.27 10.85 29.00
N CYS A 22 -24.69 11.46 30.12
CA CYS A 22 -25.85 10.98 30.91
C CYS A 22 -27.20 11.60 30.47
N MET A 23 -27.22 12.59 29.57
CA MET A 23 -28.48 13.23 29.13
C MET A 23 -29.05 12.72 27.79
N THR A 24 -28.39 11.79 27.11
CA THR A 24 -28.86 11.30 25.79
C THR A 24 -29.43 9.88 25.79
N LYS A 25 -29.48 9.17 26.93
CA LYS A 25 -29.91 7.76 27.00
C LYS A 25 -31.34 7.53 27.54
N LYS A 26 -32.27 8.46 27.28
CA LYS A 26 -33.67 8.29 27.71
C LYS A 26 -34.67 8.82 26.67
N ARG A 27 -34.67 8.24 25.45
CA ARG A 27 -35.80 8.23 24.50
C ARG A 27 -35.45 7.48 23.21
N SER A 28 -35.69 6.17 23.19
CA SER A 28 -36.18 5.42 22.00
C SER A 28 -36.33 3.95 22.37
N ASN A 29 -37.56 3.54 22.67
CA ASN A 29 -37.97 2.14 22.58
C ASN A 29 -39.45 2.11 22.18
N THR A 30 -39.85 1.01 21.53
CA THR A 30 -41.20 0.56 21.12
C THR A 30 -41.73 0.97 19.72
N SER A 31 -41.43 0.09 18.76
CA SER A 31 -42.37 -0.75 17.95
C SER A 31 -43.44 -0.14 17.01
N SER A 32 -43.35 -0.57 15.74
CA SER A 32 -44.42 -0.75 14.72
C SER A 32 -45.58 -1.69 15.20
N PRO A 33 -46.72 -1.93 14.50
CA PRO A 33 -47.00 -1.80 13.04
C PRO A 33 -48.43 -1.40 12.57
N SER A 34 -48.56 -1.23 11.23
CA SER A 34 -49.71 -1.52 10.34
C SER A 34 -51.09 -0.86 10.54
N LYS A 35 -51.75 -0.46 9.44
CA LYS A 35 -53.20 -0.67 9.22
C LYS A 35 -53.61 -0.61 7.73
N PRO A 36 -54.71 -1.29 7.34
CA PRO A 36 -55.08 -1.61 5.95
C PRO A 36 -56.19 -0.70 5.37
N SER A 37 -56.54 -0.99 4.12
CA SER A 37 -57.66 -0.45 3.31
C SER A 37 -59.07 -0.81 3.86
N ILE A 38 -60.08 0.02 3.54
CA ILE A 38 -61.44 -0.33 3.03
C ILE A 38 -62.36 0.93 2.98
N LEU A 39 -63.19 0.98 1.92
CA LEU A 39 -64.30 1.92 1.64
C LEU A 39 -65.40 1.98 2.73
N LYS A 40 -66.04 3.15 2.92
CA LYS A 40 -67.47 3.43 2.59
C LYS A 40 -68.03 4.71 3.26
N THR A 41 -68.59 5.57 2.41
CA THR A 41 -69.86 6.35 2.52
C THR A 41 -70.32 7.01 3.83
N ALA A 42 -70.47 8.34 3.72
CA ALA A 42 -71.69 9.14 3.89
C ALA A 42 -72.26 9.50 5.29
N SER A 43 -72.69 10.78 5.28
CA SER A 43 -73.81 11.45 5.99
C SER A 43 -73.64 11.92 7.44
N SER A 44 -73.59 13.26 7.52
CA SER A 44 -74.46 14.14 8.32
C SER A 44 -74.40 14.11 9.85
N GLY A 45 -74.15 15.30 10.40
CA GLY A 45 -75.11 15.89 11.32
C GLY A 45 -74.57 16.42 12.64
N VAL A 46 -74.72 17.74 12.80
CA VAL A 46 -75.23 18.42 14.01
C VAL A 46 -74.23 18.76 15.13
N SER A 47 -74.05 20.09 15.29
CA SER A 47 -73.54 20.87 16.45
C SER A 47 -74.60 20.91 17.59
N PRO A 48 -74.47 21.61 18.75
CA PRO A 48 -73.38 22.46 19.25
C PRO A 48 -73.09 22.37 20.79
N ASP A 49 -72.14 23.21 21.22
CA ASP A 49 -71.98 23.91 22.52
C ASP A 49 -71.93 23.16 23.87
N VAL A 50 -70.93 23.50 24.70
CA VAL A 50 -71.08 24.32 25.94
C VAL A 50 -69.72 24.44 26.67
N ASP A 51 -69.43 25.68 27.09
CA ASP A 51 -68.32 26.14 27.92
C ASP A 51 -68.20 25.48 29.30
N ASN A 52 -66.96 25.32 29.81
CA ASN A 52 -66.58 26.03 31.04
C ASN A 52 -65.08 25.89 31.39
N GLU A 53 -64.51 27.03 31.69
CA GLU A 53 -63.18 27.23 32.27
C GLU A 53 -63.13 26.79 33.75
N HIS A 54 -61.95 26.32 34.17
CA HIS A 54 -61.16 26.84 35.30
C HIS A 54 -60.39 25.74 36.02
N ALA A 55 -59.09 25.69 35.75
CA ALA A 55 -58.03 25.68 36.76
C ALA A 55 -56.70 25.69 36.02
N ASP A 56 -55.99 26.82 36.04
CA ASP A 56 -54.52 26.82 36.13
C ASP A 56 -54.00 28.25 36.30
N SER A 57 -53.71 28.59 37.55
CA SER A 57 -52.75 29.65 37.88
C SER A 57 -51.62 29.03 38.69
N PHE A 58 -50.43 28.91 38.11
CA PHE A 58 -49.17 29.42 38.66
C PHE A 58 -47.99 29.06 37.70
N PHE A 59 -47.19 30.07 37.37
CA PHE A 59 -45.97 30.08 36.52
C PHE A 59 -46.11 30.16 35.00
N SER A 60 -46.64 31.29 34.50
CA SER A 60 -46.31 31.80 33.16
C SER A 60 -45.05 32.69 33.24
N LYS A 61 -43.89 32.20 32.79
CA LYS A 61 -42.85 33.08 32.23
C LYS A 61 -43.30 33.51 30.85
N THR A 62 -43.42 34.81 30.60
CA THR A 62 -43.96 35.33 29.35
C THR A 62 -43.07 34.97 28.16
N ALA A 63 -43.68 34.73 27.00
CA ALA A 63 -43.02 34.32 25.75
C ALA A 63 -41.89 35.27 25.26
N LYS A 64 -41.81 36.49 25.82
CA LYS A 64 -40.78 37.48 25.55
C LYS A 64 -39.44 37.13 26.23
N GLU A 65 -39.46 36.48 27.38
CA GLU A 65 -38.26 36.05 28.11
C GLU A 65 -37.62 34.81 27.45
N ARG A 66 -38.42 33.83 27.02
CA ARG A 66 -37.94 32.64 26.28
C ARG A 66 -37.24 33.01 24.96
N LYS A 67 -37.75 34.00 24.22
CA LYS A 67 -37.12 34.48 22.97
C LYS A 67 -35.81 35.25 23.19
N ARG A 68 -35.61 35.86 24.37
CA ARG A 68 -34.38 36.56 24.73
C ARG A 68 -33.26 35.57 25.07
N ASP A 69 -33.58 34.51 25.83
CA ASP A 69 -32.61 33.48 26.22
C ASP A 69 -32.13 32.63 25.02
N GLU A 70 -33.02 32.33 24.06
CA GLU A 70 -32.63 31.65 22.80
C GLU A 70 -31.78 32.49 21.85
N ARG A 71 -31.84 33.82 21.92
CA ARG A 71 -30.95 34.70 21.16
C ARG A 71 -29.58 34.79 21.81
N ILE A 72 -29.52 34.94 23.13
CA ILE A 72 -28.25 35.04 23.87
C ILE A 72 -27.42 33.76 23.73
N GLY A 73 -28.06 32.58 23.76
CA GLY A 73 -27.37 31.30 23.54
C GLY A 73 -26.74 31.15 22.14
N ARG A 74 -27.39 31.69 21.09
CA ARG A 74 -26.88 31.61 19.70
C ARG A 74 -25.69 32.53 19.44
N TYR A 75 -25.67 33.72 20.04
CA TYR A 75 -24.53 34.63 19.91
C TYR A 75 -23.33 34.20 20.77
N ALA A 76 -23.58 33.60 21.94
CA ALA A 76 -22.52 33.06 22.80
C ALA A 76 -21.78 31.87 22.13
N PHE A 77 -22.50 30.97 21.45
CA PHE A 77 -21.90 29.85 20.71
C PHE A 77 -21.10 30.30 19.48
N SER A 78 -21.54 31.36 18.80
CA SER A 78 -20.75 31.96 17.69
C SER A 78 -19.49 32.63 18.20
N PHE A 79 -19.55 33.34 19.32
CA PHE A 79 -18.37 34.02 19.88
C PHE A 79 -17.31 33.04 20.36
N PHE A 80 -17.72 31.93 21.00
CA PHE A 80 -16.79 30.89 21.45
C PHE A 80 -16.11 30.17 20.28
N SER A 81 -16.85 29.90 19.20
CA SER A 81 -16.30 29.29 17.98
C SER A 81 -15.29 30.21 17.28
N ILE A 82 -15.57 31.52 17.22
CA ILE A 82 -14.66 32.53 16.65
C ILE A 82 -13.40 32.65 17.52
N LEU A 83 -13.54 32.62 18.85
CA LEU A 83 -12.41 32.68 19.76
C LEU A 83 -11.49 31.45 19.63
N ILE A 84 -12.07 30.25 19.49
CA ILE A 84 -11.30 29.01 19.22
C ILE A 84 -10.56 29.12 17.88
N PHE A 85 -11.20 29.66 16.84
CA PHE A 85 -10.57 29.84 15.53
C PHE A 85 -9.42 30.85 15.57
N ILE A 86 -9.59 31.97 16.27
CA ILE A 86 -8.54 33.00 16.42
C ILE A 86 -7.38 32.47 17.27
N ILE A 87 -7.65 31.77 18.38
CA ILE A 87 -6.61 31.14 19.21
C ILE A 87 -5.87 30.05 18.41
N GLY A 88 -6.59 29.22 17.65
CA GLY A 88 -6.00 28.20 16.78
C GLY A 88 -5.11 28.81 15.69
N SER A 89 -5.54 29.93 15.11
CA SER A 89 -4.79 30.65 14.07
C SER A 89 -3.56 31.36 14.64
N LEU A 90 -3.66 31.95 15.83
CA LEU A 90 -2.53 32.60 16.52
C LEU A 90 -1.51 31.58 17.04
N CYS A 91 -1.97 30.45 17.58
CA CYS A 91 -1.08 29.33 17.91
C CYS A 91 -0.41 28.75 16.66
N GLY A 92 -1.15 28.63 15.55
CA GLY A 92 -0.58 28.23 14.26
C GLY A 92 0.52 29.17 13.80
N ALA A 93 0.26 30.49 13.80
CA ALA A 93 1.24 31.50 13.40
C ALA A 93 2.47 31.56 14.33
N TYR A 94 2.29 31.35 15.63
CA TYR A 94 3.39 31.33 16.61
C TYR A 94 4.27 30.07 16.50
N PHE A 95 3.70 28.93 16.05
CA PHE A 95 4.47 27.71 15.77
C PHE A 95 5.03 27.64 14.33
N LEU A 96 4.50 28.45 13.40
CA LEU A 96 4.94 28.50 12.00
C LEU A 96 6.11 29.46 11.76
N SER A 97 6.39 30.41 12.67
CA SER A 97 7.48 31.38 12.47
C SER A 97 8.89 30.77 12.59
N ASP A 98 9.04 29.62 13.25
CA ASP A 98 10.33 28.90 13.37
C ASP A 98 10.61 27.95 12.18
N VAL A 99 9.71 27.88 11.19
CA VAL A 99 9.80 26.93 10.06
C VAL A 99 10.25 27.59 8.75
N PHE A 100 10.38 28.92 8.70
CA PHE A 100 10.75 29.67 7.49
C PHE A 100 12.21 30.14 7.44
N GLN A 101 13.14 29.33 7.94
CA GLN A 101 14.57 29.48 7.68
C GLN A 101 15.19 28.14 7.30
N ASP A 102 14.80 27.57 6.16
CA ASP A 102 15.78 26.93 5.26
C ASP A 102 15.08 26.50 3.96
N SER A 103 15.32 27.25 2.89
CA SER A 103 15.01 26.78 1.54
C SER A 103 15.95 27.43 0.53
N SER A 104 17.16 26.87 0.44
CA SER A 104 18.01 27.05 -0.73
C SER A 104 18.61 25.71 -1.19
N GLY A 105 17.94 25.11 -2.18
CA GLY A 105 18.50 24.36 -3.33
C GLY A 105 19.40 23.13 -3.11
N LYS A 106 19.04 22.02 -3.77
CA LYS A 106 19.70 21.48 -4.99
C LYS A 106 19.04 20.17 -5.43
N SER A 107 18.88 20.01 -6.74
CA SER A 107 18.44 18.79 -7.41
C SER A 107 19.58 17.78 -7.54
N GLY A 108 19.26 16.50 -7.31
CA GLY A 108 19.91 15.35 -7.95
C GLY A 108 21.29 14.94 -7.44
N SER A 109 21.34 14.34 -6.25
CA SER A 109 22.39 13.38 -5.84
C SER A 109 21.87 12.54 -4.68
N ALA A 110 22.39 11.32 -4.50
CA ALA A 110 22.01 10.43 -3.40
C ALA A 110 22.46 11.00 -2.05
N GLU A 111 21.64 11.85 -1.43
CA GLU A 111 21.92 12.37 -0.11
C GLU A 111 20.62 12.81 0.56
N PHE A 112 20.06 11.95 1.43
CA PHE A 112 19.12 12.43 2.44
C PHE A 112 19.11 11.57 3.70
N LEU A 113 19.35 12.23 4.84
CA LEU A 113 19.33 11.67 6.19
C LEU A 113 18.29 12.44 7.01
N ALA A 114 17.08 11.90 7.15
CA ALA A 114 16.28 12.21 8.34
C ALA A 114 16.88 11.45 9.53
N PRO A 115 16.79 11.97 10.77
CA PRO A 115 17.36 11.28 11.92
C PRO A 115 16.69 9.91 12.07
N ALA A 116 17.50 8.86 11.96
CA ALA A 116 17.08 7.49 12.15
C ALA A 116 16.38 7.35 13.52
N ARG A 117 15.23 6.65 13.56
CA ARG A 117 14.70 6.20 14.86
C ARG A 117 15.71 5.20 15.46
N PRO A 118 16.01 5.24 16.76
CA PRO A 118 16.92 4.29 17.37
C PRO A 118 16.42 2.86 17.09
N VAL A 119 17.32 2.02 16.58
CA VAL A 119 17.05 0.61 16.31
C VAL A 119 16.55 -0.02 17.60
N LEU A 120 15.28 -0.45 17.61
CA LEU A 120 14.74 -1.16 18.77
C LEU A 120 15.50 -2.48 18.88
N ALA A 121 15.97 -2.79 20.10
CA ALA A 121 16.52 -4.10 20.39
C ALA A 121 15.44 -5.15 20.07
N THR A 122 15.74 -6.05 19.14
CA THR A 122 14.80 -7.02 18.60
C THR A 122 14.30 -7.94 19.69
N SER A 123 13.00 -7.88 19.97
CA SER A 123 12.30 -8.94 20.69
C SER A 123 10.90 -9.09 20.09
N GLU A 124 10.87 -9.72 18.92
CA GLU A 124 9.71 -10.31 18.23
C GLU A 124 8.45 -9.47 17.96
N PRO A 125 7.71 -9.83 16.90
CA PRO A 125 8.08 -10.69 15.77
C PRO A 125 8.84 -9.92 14.67
N GLU A 126 9.57 -10.65 13.82
CA GLU A 126 10.07 -10.09 12.57
C GLU A 126 8.89 -9.72 11.62
N ASP A 127 9.12 -8.84 10.64
CA ASP A 127 8.10 -8.37 9.67
C ASP A 127 7.13 -7.27 10.14
N PHE A 128 7.46 -6.50 11.18
CA PHE A 128 6.75 -5.23 11.50
C PHE A 128 6.87 -4.15 10.42
N TYR A 129 7.73 -4.40 9.44
CA TYR A 129 8.03 -3.54 8.29
C TYR A 129 7.36 -4.14 7.05
N PRO A 130 7.39 -3.46 5.89
CA PRO A 130 6.99 -4.09 4.64
C PRO A 130 7.76 -5.39 4.47
N ALA A 131 7.02 -6.51 4.42
CA ALA A 131 7.63 -7.83 4.38
C ALA A 131 8.53 -7.96 3.15
N SER A 132 9.74 -8.47 3.34
CA SER A 132 10.71 -8.65 2.26
C SER A 132 10.44 -9.92 1.47
N GLU A 133 10.68 -9.86 0.17
CA GLU A 133 10.30 -10.94 -0.77
C GLU A 133 11.18 -12.18 -0.67
N PHE A 134 12.42 -12.06 -0.20
CA PHE A 134 13.28 -13.22 0.04
C PHE A 134 12.81 -14.08 1.22
N ARG A 135 11.88 -13.59 2.05
CA ARG A 135 11.30 -14.39 3.14
C ARG A 135 10.28 -15.38 2.61
N LYS A 136 9.90 -16.33 3.46
CA LYS A 136 8.87 -17.30 3.14
C LYS A 136 7.54 -16.61 2.84
N GLN A 137 6.88 -17.05 1.78
CA GLN A 137 5.62 -16.53 1.27
C GLN A 137 4.53 -17.61 1.35
N SER A 138 3.29 -17.20 1.57
CA SER A 138 2.11 -18.08 1.51
C SER A 138 1.50 -18.14 0.10
N ALA A 139 1.72 -17.11 -0.73
CA ALA A 139 1.29 -17.07 -2.12
C ALA A 139 2.06 -16.01 -2.93
N ILE A 140 1.98 -16.11 -4.26
CA ILE A 140 2.36 -15.05 -5.20
C ILE A 140 1.17 -14.77 -6.11
N PHE A 141 0.87 -13.48 -6.29
CA PHE A 141 -0.17 -13.01 -7.19
C PHE A 141 0.49 -12.45 -8.45
N ILE A 142 -0.04 -12.81 -9.62
CA ILE A 142 0.45 -12.34 -10.90
C ILE A 142 -0.65 -11.55 -11.59
N GLY A 143 -0.42 -10.28 -11.86
CA GLY A 143 -1.32 -9.45 -12.65
C GLY A 143 -1.42 -9.98 -14.08
N CYS A 144 -2.62 -10.40 -14.49
CA CYS A 144 -2.82 -11.09 -15.77
C CYS A 144 -3.46 -10.18 -16.82
N GLN A 145 -4.62 -9.57 -16.48
CA GLN A 145 -5.40 -8.72 -17.38
C GLN A 145 -5.56 -9.34 -18.78
N LYS A 146 -5.62 -8.50 -19.83
CA LYS A 146 -5.59 -8.91 -21.23
C LYS A 146 -4.32 -9.65 -21.62
N ASN A 147 -3.20 -9.45 -20.90
CA ASN A 147 -1.93 -10.07 -21.27
C ASN A 147 -1.97 -11.59 -21.15
N LEU A 148 -2.84 -12.15 -20.29
CA LEU A 148 -3.11 -13.60 -20.24
C LEU A 148 -3.44 -14.22 -21.60
N PHE A 149 -4.15 -13.48 -22.45
CA PHE A 149 -4.58 -13.95 -23.77
C PHE A 149 -3.58 -13.59 -24.87
N LEU A 150 -2.78 -12.55 -24.67
CA LEU A 150 -1.75 -12.10 -25.63
C LEU A 150 -0.46 -12.92 -25.49
N ASP A 151 -0.13 -13.32 -24.28
CA ASP A 151 1.05 -14.10 -23.97
C ASP A 151 0.79 -15.20 -22.92
N PRO A 152 -0.06 -16.20 -23.23
CA PRO A 152 -0.35 -17.28 -22.30
C PRO A 152 0.90 -18.09 -21.91
N GLN A 153 1.90 -18.16 -22.79
CA GLN A 153 3.13 -18.91 -22.54
C GLN A 153 3.93 -18.35 -21.35
N LEU A 154 3.99 -17.02 -21.20
CA LEU A 154 4.64 -16.37 -20.05
C LEU A 154 4.11 -16.91 -18.72
N TYR A 155 2.80 -16.96 -18.56
CA TYR A 155 2.17 -17.44 -17.32
C TYR A 155 2.37 -18.94 -17.11
N GLY A 156 2.34 -19.73 -18.19
CA GLY A 156 2.70 -21.14 -18.14
C GLY A 156 4.14 -21.37 -17.72
N ASP A 157 5.09 -20.58 -18.25
CA ASP A 157 6.50 -20.67 -17.91
C ASP A 157 6.75 -20.27 -16.45
N ILE A 158 6.09 -19.22 -15.96
CA ILE A 158 6.12 -18.83 -14.53
C ILE A 158 5.59 -19.98 -13.65
N ALA A 159 4.41 -20.51 -13.96
CA ALA A 159 3.78 -21.59 -13.19
C ALA A 159 4.65 -22.86 -13.18
N LYS A 160 5.22 -23.22 -14.33
CA LYS A 160 6.14 -24.35 -14.49
C LYS A 160 7.44 -24.14 -13.72
N ALA A 161 7.99 -22.93 -13.74
CA ALA A 161 9.24 -22.62 -13.06
C ALA A 161 9.09 -22.60 -11.53
N ILE A 162 7.95 -22.12 -11.02
CA ILE A 162 7.62 -22.16 -9.60
C ILE A 162 7.34 -23.59 -9.12
N ASP A 163 6.82 -24.46 -9.99
CA ASP A 163 6.56 -25.89 -9.73
C ASP A 163 5.84 -26.14 -8.40
N ARG A 164 4.80 -25.33 -8.14
CA ARG A 164 3.95 -25.40 -6.93
C ARG A 164 4.72 -25.27 -5.59
N LYS A 165 5.95 -24.74 -5.57
CA LYS A 165 6.69 -24.43 -4.31
C LYS A 165 6.05 -23.30 -3.50
N VAL A 166 5.24 -22.47 -4.16
CA VAL A 166 4.36 -21.48 -3.54
C VAL A 166 3.05 -21.43 -4.33
N PRO A 167 1.88 -21.34 -3.68
CA PRO A 167 0.62 -21.11 -4.36
C PRO A 167 0.67 -19.88 -5.28
N LEU A 168 0.29 -20.07 -6.55
CA LEU A 168 0.33 -19.03 -7.57
C LEU A 168 -1.10 -18.65 -8.00
N PHE A 169 -1.40 -17.35 -7.98
CA PHE A 169 -2.71 -16.82 -8.35
C PHE A 169 -2.62 -15.79 -9.46
N GLY A 170 -3.28 -16.03 -10.60
CA GLY A 170 -3.51 -15.04 -11.63
C GLY A 170 -4.65 -14.09 -11.25
N VAL A 171 -4.42 -12.79 -11.39
CA VAL A 171 -5.40 -11.74 -11.10
C VAL A 171 -6.05 -11.24 -12.39
N VAL A 172 -7.36 -11.44 -12.50
CA VAL A 172 -8.17 -11.13 -13.69
C VAL A 172 -9.43 -10.34 -13.32
N ASN A 173 -10.09 -9.72 -14.31
CA ASN A 173 -11.21 -8.81 -14.05
C ASN A 173 -12.55 -9.52 -13.87
N THR A 174 -12.73 -10.67 -14.48
CA THR A 174 -14.04 -11.34 -14.52
C THR A 174 -13.92 -12.83 -14.30
N GLU A 175 -15.01 -13.42 -13.86
CA GLU A 175 -15.19 -14.87 -13.75
C GLU A 175 -14.93 -15.58 -15.09
N VAL A 176 -15.34 -14.98 -16.20
CA VAL A 176 -15.12 -15.54 -17.55
C VAL A 176 -13.62 -15.59 -17.87
N GLU A 177 -12.88 -14.53 -17.54
CA GLU A 177 -11.42 -14.51 -17.71
C GLU A 177 -10.75 -15.54 -16.79
N ALA A 178 -11.24 -15.73 -15.55
CA ALA A 178 -10.71 -16.71 -14.61
C ALA A 178 -10.87 -18.14 -15.17
N GLN A 179 -12.06 -18.47 -15.67
CA GLN A 179 -12.32 -19.78 -16.30
C GLN A 179 -11.49 -19.98 -17.57
N ALA A 180 -11.31 -18.93 -18.37
CA ALA A 180 -10.44 -18.98 -19.55
C ALA A 180 -8.97 -19.19 -19.14
N GLY A 181 -8.50 -18.56 -18.06
CA GLY A 181 -7.17 -18.80 -17.48
C GLY A 181 -6.95 -20.25 -17.07
N VAL A 182 -7.92 -20.85 -16.36
CA VAL A 182 -7.87 -22.28 -16.02
C VAL A 182 -7.75 -23.16 -17.27
N LYS A 183 -8.49 -22.84 -18.33
CA LYS A 183 -8.40 -23.55 -19.60
C LYS A 183 -7.02 -23.36 -20.26
N ILE A 184 -6.47 -22.15 -20.25
CA ILE A 184 -5.14 -21.86 -20.81
C ILE A 184 -4.06 -22.69 -20.10
N ILE A 185 -4.03 -22.70 -18.77
CA ILE A 185 -3.06 -23.48 -18.00
C ILE A 185 -3.17 -24.97 -18.32
N LYS A 186 -4.39 -25.49 -18.43
CA LYS A 186 -4.64 -26.87 -18.84
C LYS A 186 -4.16 -27.16 -20.28
N ASP A 187 -4.44 -26.26 -21.22
CA ASP A 187 -4.05 -26.42 -22.63
C ASP A 187 -2.51 -26.37 -22.80
N LEU A 188 -1.81 -25.68 -21.90
CA LEU A 188 -0.34 -25.70 -21.79
C LEU A 188 0.21 -26.98 -21.12
N GLY A 189 -0.66 -27.93 -20.76
CA GLY A 189 -0.29 -29.22 -20.19
C GLY A 189 0.07 -29.18 -18.70
N LEU A 190 -0.26 -28.09 -17.99
CA LEU A 190 -0.02 -27.94 -16.56
C LEU A 190 -1.22 -28.40 -15.73
N PRO A 191 -1.01 -28.91 -14.51
CA PRO A 191 -2.11 -29.29 -13.65
C PRO A 191 -2.91 -28.05 -13.19
N PRO A 192 -4.21 -28.16 -12.89
CA PRO A 192 -5.06 -27.00 -12.60
C PRO A 192 -4.69 -26.22 -11.34
N ASP A 193 -3.92 -26.82 -10.43
CA ASP A 193 -3.38 -26.21 -9.22
C ASP A 193 -2.01 -25.54 -9.43
N ALA A 194 -1.38 -25.68 -10.61
CA ALA A 194 -0.12 -25.00 -10.95
C ALA A 194 -0.28 -23.47 -10.93
N MET A 195 -1.45 -22.99 -11.33
CA MET A 195 -1.85 -21.59 -11.21
C MET A 195 -3.36 -21.50 -11.11
N ARG A 196 -3.84 -20.88 -10.03
CA ARG A 196 -5.26 -20.61 -9.80
C ARG A 196 -5.57 -19.18 -10.20
N PHE A 197 -6.83 -18.82 -10.36
CA PHE A 197 -7.22 -17.46 -10.78
C PHE A 197 -8.19 -16.84 -9.78
N ILE A 198 -8.03 -15.56 -9.48
CA ILE A 198 -8.97 -14.78 -8.66
C ILE A 198 -9.50 -13.59 -9.45
N VAL A 199 -10.75 -13.24 -9.16
CA VAL A 199 -11.42 -12.09 -9.76
C VAL A 199 -11.20 -10.88 -8.85
N LEU A 200 -10.28 -10.01 -9.24
CA LEU A 200 -10.08 -8.69 -8.66
C LEU A 200 -9.97 -7.70 -9.84
N PRO A 201 -11.04 -6.92 -10.10
CA PRO A 201 -11.01 -5.91 -11.16
C PRO A 201 -9.83 -4.96 -11.00
N SER A 202 -9.10 -4.74 -12.09
CA SER A 202 -8.00 -3.79 -12.16
C SER A 202 -7.95 -3.18 -13.58
N ASN A 203 -7.25 -2.05 -13.73
CA ASN A 203 -7.07 -1.39 -15.02
C ASN A 203 -5.79 -1.84 -15.73
N SER A 204 -4.84 -2.41 -14.99
CA SER A 204 -3.56 -2.87 -15.53
C SER A 204 -3.06 -4.16 -14.87
N MET A 205 -2.03 -4.75 -15.46
CA MET A 205 -1.35 -5.94 -14.95
C MET A 205 -0.22 -5.63 -13.95
N TRP A 206 0.05 -4.34 -13.71
CA TRP A 206 1.20 -3.87 -12.92
C TRP A 206 0.92 -3.92 -11.42
N ILE A 207 0.48 -5.09 -10.94
CA ILE A 207 0.03 -5.31 -9.57
C ILE A 207 1.06 -4.92 -8.53
N ARG A 208 2.36 -5.01 -8.88
CA ARG A 208 3.46 -4.51 -8.05
C ARG A 208 3.25 -3.08 -7.60
N ASP A 209 2.77 -2.23 -8.49
CA ASP A 209 2.77 -0.79 -8.26
C ASP A 209 1.64 -0.35 -7.34
N TYR A 210 0.46 -0.94 -7.53
CA TYR A 210 -0.77 -0.52 -6.87
C TYR A 210 -1.23 -1.44 -5.74
N ALA A 211 -0.63 -2.62 -5.57
CA ALA A 211 -0.96 -3.48 -4.45
C ALA A 211 -0.47 -2.88 -3.12
N PRO A 212 -1.26 -3.00 -2.04
CA PRO A 212 -0.88 -2.50 -0.74
C PRO A 212 0.33 -3.26 -0.19
N LEU A 213 1.18 -2.61 0.61
CA LEU A 213 2.25 -3.33 1.31
C LEU A 213 1.70 -4.06 2.53
N ILE A 214 2.13 -5.30 2.77
CA ILE A 214 1.72 -6.08 3.93
C ILE A 214 2.78 -5.97 5.02
N LEU A 215 2.32 -5.68 6.24
CA LEU A 215 3.13 -5.64 7.44
C LEU A 215 2.48 -6.51 8.52
N ARG A 216 3.31 -7.03 9.40
CA ARG A 216 2.86 -7.65 10.64
C ARG A 216 2.56 -6.56 11.67
N PHE A 217 1.35 -6.55 12.23
CA PHE A 217 0.96 -5.62 13.28
C PHE A 217 1.25 -6.17 14.68
N ASP A 218 1.12 -7.49 14.86
CA ASP A 218 1.58 -8.25 16.03
C ASP A 218 1.74 -9.74 15.65
N ASN A 219 1.97 -10.62 16.63
CA ASN A 219 2.18 -12.05 16.39
C ASN A 219 1.08 -12.73 15.56
N GLU A 220 -0.17 -12.25 15.63
CA GLU A 220 -1.32 -12.92 15.02
C GLU A 220 -1.97 -12.12 13.89
N ARG A 221 -1.66 -10.82 13.77
CA ARG A 221 -2.35 -9.90 12.86
C ARG A 221 -1.43 -9.31 11.82
N ALA A 222 -1.88 -9.33 10.57
CA ALA A 222 -1.32 -8.57 9.48
C ALA A 222 -2.19 -7.33 9.17
N VAL A 223 -1.56 -6.31 8.63
CA VAL A 223 -2.21 -5.10 8.15
C VAL A 223 -1.70 -4.77 6.75
N MET A 224 -2.58 -4.27 5.91
CA MET A 224 -2.24 -3.70 4.61
C MET A 224 -2.07 -2.20 4.72
N VAL A 225 -0.98 -1.65 4.20
CA VAL A 225 -0.79 -0.21 4.02
C VAL A 225 -1.00 0.11 2.56
N ASP A 226 -2.08 0.84 2.30
CA ASP A 226 -2.59 1.14 0.98
C ASP A 226 -2.27 2.59 0.62
N ALA A 227 -1.36 2.78 -0.32
CA ALA A 227 -0.97 4.10 -0.80
C ALA A 227 -1.79 4.48 -2.01
N LYS A 228 -1.82 5.78 -2.33
CA LYS A 228 -2.49 6.25 -3.53
C LYS A 228 -1.71 5.86 -4.77
N TYR A 229 -2.41 5.24 -5.71
CA TYR A 229 -1.92 4.91 -7.03
C TYR A 229 -2.62 5.78 -8.08
N ASN A 230 -1.99 6.90 -8.42
CA ASN A 230 -2.33 7.72 -9.58
C ASN A 230 -1.22 8.75 -9.83
N SER A 231 -0.93 9.08 -11.08
CA SER A 231 -0.36 10.41 -11.35
C SER A 231 -1.49 11.44 -11.24
N ARG A 232 -1.19 12.68 -10.83
CA ARG A 232 -2.20 13.77 -10.72
C ARG A 232 -3.03 13.96 -12.01
N THR A 233 -2.51 13.52 -13.16
CA THR A 233 -3.15 13.62 -14.49
C THR A 233 -3.95 12.39 -14.91
N MET A 234 -3.80 11.23 -14.25
CA MET A 234 -4.40 9.94 -14.68
C MET A 234 -5.45 9.37 -13.71
N ARG A 235 -5.88 10.14 -12.70
CA ARG A 235 -6.83 9.72 -11.64
C ARG A 235 -8.09 9.03 -12.13
N GLU A 236 -8.59 9.37 -13.30
CA GLU A 236 -9.82 8.79 -13.85
C GLU A 236 -9.60 7.43 -14.53
N GLN A 237 -8.38 7.11 -14.98
CA GLN A 237 -8.11 5.91 -15.78
C GLN A 237 -7.60 4.71 -14.97
N ARG A 238 -7.24 4.90 -13.70
CA ARG A 238 -6.63 3.87 -12.83
C ARG A 238 -7.41 3.63 -11.53
N LYS A 239 -8.72 3.88 -11.54
CA LYS A 239 -9.59 3.78 -10.35
C LYS A 239 -9.69 2.36 -9.79
N GLU A 240 -9.70 1.35 -10.66
CA GLU A 240 -9.78 -0.04 -10.21
C GLU A 240 -8.44 -0.49 -9.61
N ASP A 241 -7.31 -0.02 -10.15
CA ASP A 241 -5.99 -0.23 -9.55
C ASP A 241 -5.91 0.38 -8.14
N ASP A 242 -6.32 1.66 -7.97
CA ASP A 242 -6.33 2.35 -6.64
C ASP A 242 -7.33 1.73 -5.65
N PHE A 243 -8.36 1.02 -6.13
CA PHE A 243 -9.37 0.39 -5.26
C PHE A 243 -9.04 -1.06 -4.90
N MET A 244 -8.14 -1.72 -5.64
CA MET A 244 -7.84 -3.15 -5.51
C MET A 244 -7.47 -3.54 -4.07
N GLY A 245 -6.70 -2.70 -3.37
CA GLY A 245 -6.27 -2.96 -1.99
C GLY A 245 -7.42 -3.22 -1.01
N LEU A 246 -8.56 -2.53 -1.16
CA LEU A 246 -9.74 -2.74 -0.31
C LEU A 246 -10.42 -4.09 -0.56
N GLU A 247 -10.57 -4.49 -1.82
CA GLU A 247 -11.15 -5.79 -2.17
C GLU A 247 -10.23 -6.94 -1.78
N LEU A 248 -8.93 -6.80 -2.01
CA LEU A 248 -7.95 -7.79 -1.62
C LEU A 248 -7.94 -8.00 -0.10
N ALA A 249 -7.97 -6.92 0.68
CA ALA A 249 -8.05 -7.00 2.13
C ALA A 249 -9.31 -7.72 2.61
N ARG A 250 -10.45 -7.49 1.95
CA ARG A 250 -11.70 -8.22 2.24
C ARG A 250 -11.56 -9.72 1.98
N LEU A 251 -10.90 -10.12 0.90
CA LEU A 251 -10.66 -11.54 0.59
C LEU A 251 -9.68 -12.20 1.56
N LEU A 252 -8.68 -11.46 2.03
CA LEU A 252 -7.67 -11.96 2.98
C LEU A 252 -8.09 -11.80 4.45
N GLY A 253 -9.21 -11.13 4.73
CA GLY A 253 -9.66 -10.84 6.10
C GLY A 253 -8.74 -9.89 6.86
N LEU A 254 -8.02 -9.01 6.15
CA LEU A 254 -7.05 -8.08 6.73
C LEU A 254 -7.63 -6.67 6.90
N SER A 255 -7.07 -5.92 7.85
CA SER A 255 -7.35 -4.49 7.97
C SER A 255 -6.50 -3.69 7.00
N VAL A 256 -7.04 -2.59 6.47
CA VAL A 256 -6.33 -1.64 5.60
C VAL A 256 -6.09 -0.33 6.33
N ARG A 257 -4.88 0.21 6.20
CA ARG A 257 -4.49 1.56 6.58
C ARG A 257 -4.13 2.34 5.33
N SER A 258 -5.00 3.24 4.90
CA SER A 258 -4.69 4.10 3.77
C SER A 258 -3.74 5.22 4.17
N VAL A 259 -2.69 5.42 3.38
CA VAL A 259 -1.73 6.51 3.52
C VAL A 259 -1.90 7.49 2.35
N PRO A 260 -1.91 8.81 2.55
CA PRO A 260 -2.20 9.78 1.49
C PRO A 260 -1.00 10.00 0.53
N LEU A 261 0.05 9.19 0.64
CA LEU A 261 1.23 9.24 -0.21
C LEU A 261 0.93 8.64 -1.59
N LEU A 262 1.55 9.22 -2.61
CA LEU A 262 1.62 8.65 -3.95
C LEU A 262 2.81 7.72 -4.02
N LEU A 263 2.57 6.41 -4.00
CA LEU A 263 3.63 5.40 -4.02
C LEU A 263 3.35 4.36 -5.10
N GLU A 264 4.44 3.81 -5.63
CA GLU A 264 4.43 2.69 -6.56
C GLU A 264 5.32 1.60 -5.93
N GLY A 265 4.82 0.38 -5.75
CA GLY A 265 5.58 -0.67 -5.08
C GLY A 265 6.90 -1.04 -5.78
N GLY A 266 7.04 -0.85 -7.10
CA GLY A 266 8.32 -1.02 -7.82
C GLY A 266 9.41 -0.02 -7.41
N ASN A 267 9.03 1.04 -6.71
CA ASN A 267 9.91 2.03 -6.11
C ASN A 267 10.23 1.77 -4.63
N LEU A 268 9.78 0.66 -4.04
CA LEU A 268 9.92 0.39 -2.62
C LEU A 268 10.62 -0.96 -2.40
N ILE A 269 11.93 -0.90 -2.12
CA ILE A 269 12.73 -2.10 -1.84
C ILE A 269 12.98 -2.19 -0.33
N SER A 270 12.30 -3.13 0.33
CA SER A 270 12.43 -3.39 1.77
C SER A 270 13.44 -4.51 2.04
N ASN A 271 14.28 -4.34 3.05
CA ASN A 271 15.09 -5.43 3.59
C ASN A 271 14.34 -6.28 4.64
N GLY A 272 13.08 -5.96 4.92
CA GLY A 272 12.25 -6.67 5.90
C GLY A 272 12.72 -6.51 7.35
N ASP A 273 13.53 -5.49 7.61
CA ASP A 273 14.21 -5.26 8.89
C ASP A 273 14.43 -3.76 9.16
N GLY A 274 13.43 -2.95 8.79
CA GLY A 274 13.38 -1.53 9.11
C GLY A 274 14.09 -0.59 8.14
N LEU A 275 14.78 -1.11 7.12
CA LEU A 275 15.34 -0.33 6.02
C LEU A 275 14.43 -0.41 4.79
N LEU A 276 14.12 0.75 4.24
CA LEU A 276 13.42 0.92 2.97
C LEU A 276 14.27 1.78 2.02
N LEU A 277 14.54 1.26 0.83
CA LEU A 277 15.17 1.98 -0.26
C LEU A 277 14.10 2.41 -1.26
N THR A 278 14.18 3.65 -1.72
CA THR A 278 13.24 4.20 -2.71
C THR A 278 13.92 5.08 -3.74
N SER A 279 13.22 5.41 -4.82
CA SER A 279 13.73 6.32 -5.84
C SER A 279 13.56 7.77 -5.39
N ALA A 280 14.52 8.63 -5.75
CA ALA A 280 14.37 10.09 -5.59
C ALA A 280 13.06 10.62 -6.21
N LYS A 281 12.61 10.01 -7.32
CA LYS A 281 11.31 10.32 -7.97
C LYS A 281 10.14 10.22 -6.99
N THR A 282 10.14 9.19 -6.14
CA THR A 282 9.05 8.97 -5.17
C THR A 282 8.99 10.09 -4.15
N LEU A 283 10.13 10.65 -3.73
CA LEU A 283 10.14 11.85 -2.90
C LEU A 283 9.60 13.05 -3.68
N ASP A 284 10.14 13.31 -4.88
CA ASP A 284 9.78 14.48 -5.69
C ASP A 284 8.27 14.58 -5.93
N VAL A 285 7.63 13.48 -6.32
CA VAL A 285 6.18 13.44 -6.56
C VAL A 285 5.37 13.77 -5.30
N ASN A 286 5.82 13.35 -4.12
CA ASN A 286 5.14 13.64 -2.86
C ASN A 286 5.44 15.06 -2.34
N LEU A 287 6.63 15.60 -2.62
CA LEU A 287 6.96 17.00 -2.35
C LEU A 287 6.11 17.95 -3.23
N GLU A 288 5.93 17.62 -4.50
CA GLU A 288 5.01 18.33 -5.42
C GLU A 288 3.55 18.26 -4.96
N ALA A 289 3.17 17.21 -4.23
CA ALA A 289 1.88 17.06 -3.59
C ALA A 289 1.76 17.83 -2.26
N GLU A 290 2.67 18.77 -1.99
CA GLU A 290 2.68 19.67 -0.83
C GLU A 290 2.97 18.99 0.51
N PHE A 291 3.49 17.76 0.51
CA PHE A 291 4.06 17.17 1.73
C PHE A 291 5.46 17.72 1.95
N THR A 292 5.73 18.22 3.15
CA THR A 292 7.11 18.49 3.57
C THR A 292 7.86 17.18 3.72
N GLN A 293 9.18 17.23 3.56
CA GLN A 293 10.04 16.08 3.76
C GLN A 293 9.88 15.43 5.14
N LYS A 294 9.71 16.25 6.19
CA LYS A 294 9.45 15.77 7.55
C LYS A 294 8.12 15.01 7.65
N GLN A 295 7.06 15.50 7.00
CA GLN A 295 5.77 14.80 6.96
C GLN A 295 5.89 13.46 6.20
N LEU A 296 6.59 13.47 5.08
CA LEU A 296 6.84 12.27 4.28
C LEU A 296 7.56 11.19 5.11
N MET A 297 8.65 11.56 5.79
CA MET A 297 9.40 10.64 6.66
C MET A 297 8.55 10.13 7.83
N ASN A 298 7.81 11.02 8.50
CA ASN A 298 6.91 10.61 9.56
C ASN A 298 5.85 9.61 9.07
N MET A 299 5.29 9.82 7.87
CA MET A 299 4.36 8.86 7.29
C MET A 299 5.02 7.51 6.99
N PHE A 300 6.25 7.50 6.47
CA PHE A 300 7.00 6.25 6.33
C PHE A 300 7.17 5.53 7.66
N PHE A 301 7.59 6.24 8.70
CA PHE A 301 7.81 5.65 10.02
C PHE A 301 6.52 5.19 10.71
N ASP A 302 5.44 5.94 10.59
CA ASP A 302 4.20 5.68 11.33
C ASP A 302 3.30 4.67 10.63
N TYR A 303 3.28 4.67 9.29
CA TYR A 303 2.47 3.72 8.51
C TYR A 303 3.22 2.44 8.20
N PHE A 304 4.49 2.53 7.81
CA PHE A 304 5.28 1.37 7.39
C PHE A 304 6.19 0.83 8.50
N GLY A 305 6.25 1.48 9.67
CA GLY A 305 7.04 1.01 10.81
C GLY A 305 8.56 1.09 10.64
N VAL A 306 9.05 1.50 9.45
CA VAL A 306 10.47 1.52 9.09
C VAL A 306 11.26 2.47 10.00
N HIS A 307 12.54 2.19 10.17
CA HIS A 307 13.46 3.00 10.98
C HIS A 307 14.23 4.00 10.15
N THR A 308 14.53 3.62 8.91
CA THR A 308 15.32 4.39 7.96
C THR A 308 14.74 4.24 6.57
N VAL A 309 14.64 5.37 5.87
CA VAL A 309 14.31 5.43 4.46
C VAL A 309 15.45 6.15 3.76
N TYR A 310 16.01 5.54 2.73
CA TYR A 310 17.03 6.17 1.88
C TYR A 310 16.58 6.19 0.44
N THR A 311 17.04 7.22 -0.27
CA THR A 311 16.83 7.34 -1.71
C THR A 311 18.06 6.94 -2.50
N VAL A 312 17.82 6.24 -3.59
CA VAL A 312 18.78 6.02 -4.67
C VAL A 312 18.36 6.81 -5.90
N GLY A 313 19.32 7.14 -6.76
CA GLY A 313 19.03 7.84 -8.01
C GLY A 313 18.43 6.90 -9.06
N ALA A 314 17.37 7.32 -9.74
CA ALA A 314 16.78 6.56 -10.85
C ALA A 314 17.71 6.47 -12.08
N LEU A 315 17.45 5.53 -12.98
CA LEU A 315 18.11 5.51 -14.30
C LEU A 315 17.70 6.73 -15.13
N PHE A 316 18.64 7.29 -15.88
CA PHE A 316 18.38 8.37 -16.82
C PHE A 316 17.60 7.86 -18.02
N GLY A 317 16.44 8.46 -18.28
CA GLY A 317 15.58 8.14 -19.44
C GLY A 317 14.66 6.91 -19.27
N GLU A 318 14.71 6.21 -18.14
CA GLU A 318 13.74 5.15 -17.82
C GLU A 318 12.41 5.81 -17.43
N PRO A 319 11.31 5.54 -18.14
CA PRO A 319 10.07 6.32 -18.02
C PRO A 319 9.43 6.26 -16.64
N ASN A 320 9.60 5.16 -15.90
CA ASN A 320 8.97 4.95 -14.61
C ASN A 320 9.84 5.41 -13.44
N GLY A 321 11.15 5.61 -13.65
CA GLY A 321 12.13 5.89 -12.60
C GLY A 321 12.15 4.84 -11.49
N HIS A 322 11.80 3.59 -11.79
CA HIS A 322 11.58 2.51 -10.82
C HIS A 322 12.88 1.95 -10.26
N THR A 323 12.86 1.61 -8.97
CA THR A 323 14.04 1.10 -8.25
C THR A 323 14.29 -0.39 -8.55
N ASP A 324 13.21 -1.17 -8.68
CA ASP A 324 13.27 -2.59 -9.05
C ASP A 324 13.84 -2.86 -10.45
N MET A 325 13.91 -1.84 -11.31
CA MET A 325 14.52 -1.90 -12.63
C MET A 325 16.04 -1.96 -12.59
N PHE A 326 16.68 -1.64 -11.47
CA PHE A 326 18.14 -1.73 -11.36
C PHE A 326 18.65 -2.29 -10.03
N MET A 327 17.78 -2.58 -9.07
CA MET A 327 18.21 -3.19 -7.82
C MET A 327 17.16 -4.07 -7.15
N THR A 328 17.63 -5.01 -6.33
CA THR A 328 16.78 -5.84 -5.47
C THR A 328 17.55 -6.25 -4.21
N MET A 329 16.84 -6.75 -3.19
CA MET A 329 17.43 -7.30 -1.96
C MET A 329 17.19 -8.81 -1.91
N LEU A 330 18.25 -9.56 -1.63
CA LEU A 330 18.20 -11.03 -1.51
C LEU A 330 18.30 -11.51 -0.06
N ASP A 331 18.67 -10.63 0.87
CA ASP A 331 18.68 -10.85 2.32
C ASP A 331 18.64 -9.49 3.05
N LYS A 332 18.57 -9.49 4.39
CA LYS A 332 18.56 -8.28 5.24
C LYS A 332 19.73 -7.34 4.99
N ASN A 333 20.88 -7.85 4.52
CA ASN A 333 22.08 -7.07 4.19
C ASN A 333 22.74 -7.51 2.86
N LEU A 334 21.98 -8.08 1.91
CA LEU A 334 22.51 -8.49 0.61
C LEU A 334 21.69 -7.84 -0.50
N ALA A 335 22.31 -6.89 -1.21
CA ALA A 335 21.73 -6.20 -2.36
C ALA A 335 22.34 -6.71 -3.67
N VAL A 336 21.53 -6.73 -4.72
CA VAL A 336 22.01 -6.85 -6.11
C VAL A 336 21.70 -5.54 -6.83
N ILE A 337 22.70 -4.95 -7.47
CA ILE A 337 22.55 -3.69 -8.22
C ILE A 337 23.15 -3.86 -9.60
N ALA A 338 22.38 -3.47 -10.62
CA ALA A 338 22.77 -3.49 -12.02
C ALA A 338 24.09 -2.74 -12.28
N GLU A 339 24.85 -3.20 -13.25
CA GLU A 339 26.00 -2.50 -13.83
C GLU A 339 25.87 -2.52 -15.36
N VAL A 340 26.21 -1.42 -16.02
CA VAL A 340 26.22 -1.31 -17.49
C VAL A 340 27.63 -0.91 -17.92
N ASP A 341 28.04 -1.36 -19.11
CA ASP A 341 29.34 -0.99 -19.65
C ASP A 341 29.40 0.54 -19.90
N PRO A 342 30.36 1.27 -19.32
CA PRO A 342 30.47 2.73 -19.48
C PRO A 342 30.77 3.15 -20.93
N SER A 343 31.27 2.25 -21.78
CA SER A 343 31.44 2.53 -23.21
C SER A 343 30.11 2.51 -23.98
N VAL A 344 29.06 1.91 -23.41
CA VAL A 344 27.73 1.80 -24.02
C VAL A 344 26.78 2.84 -23.44
N ASP A 345 26.76 3.01 -22.12
CA ASP A 345 25.94 4.00 -21.43
C ASP A 345 26.71 4.61 -20.23
N PRO A 346 27.54 5.64 -20.48
CA PRO A 346 28.39 6.23 -19.45
C PRO A 346 27.58 6.91 -18.33
N GLU A 347 26.41 7.45 -18.64
CA GLU A 347 25.59 8.20 -17.67
C GLU A 347 24.93 7.24 -16.67
N ASN A 348 24.29 6.17 -17.17
CA ASN A 348 23.71 5.16 -16.29
C ASN A 348 24.78 4.30 -15.62
N SER A 349 25.94 4.05 -16.25
CA SER A 349 27.07 3.39 -15.57
C SER A 349 27.47 4.15 -14.31
N ALA A 350 27.72 5.47 -14.44
CA ALA A 350 28.11 6.30 -13.29
C ALA A 350 27.02 6.33 -12.21
N ARG A 351 25.74 6.44 -12.59
CA ARG A 351 24.61 6.41 -11.65
C ARG A 351 24.51 5.08 -10.91
N LEU A 352 24.69 3.96 -11.61
CA LEU A 352 24.63 2.64 -11.02
C LEU A 352 25.79 2.36 -10.08
N ASP A 353 26.98 2.91 -10.36
CA ASP A 353 28.14 2.84 -9.47
C ASP A 353 27.93 3.69 -8.22
N GLU A 354 27.45 4.94 -8.36
CA GLU A 354 27.07 5.82 -7.23
C GLU A 354 26.06 5.14 -6.31
N ASN A 355 24.98 4.57 -6.88
CA ASN A 355 23.97 3.85 -6.12
C ASN A 355 24.56 2.64 -5.38
N ALA A 356 25.51 1.91 -5.99
CA ALA A 356 26.14 0.76 -5.35
C ALA A 356 27.08 1.15 -4.21
N GLU A 357 27.89 2.18 -4.39
CA GLU A 357 28.76 2.72 -3.34
C GLU A 357 27.92 3.22 -2.16
N PHE A 358 26.85 3.96 -2.45
CA PHE A 358 25.93 4.45 -1.44
C PHE A 358 25.26 3.31 -0.67
N VAL A 359 24.64 2.34 -1.37
CA VAL A 359 23.97 1.21 -0.72
C VAL A 359 24.95 0.36 0.10
N ALA A 360 26.18 0.14 -0.40
CA ALA A 360 27.22 -0.59 0.33
C ALA A 360 27.70 0.14 1.61
N SER A 361 27.53 1.47 1.68
CA SER A 361 27.87 2.26 2.87
C SER A 361 26.86 2.12 4.02
N LEU A 362 25.65 1.59 3.74
CA LEU A 362 24.58 1.46 4.71
C LEU A 362 24.81 0.27 5.66
N ASN A 363 24.30 0.40 6.89
CA ASN A 363 24.30 -0.66 7.90
C ASN A 363 22.87 -1.10 8.21
N THR A 364 22.70 -2.39 8.46
CA THR A 364 21.44 -2.98 8.93
C THR A 364 21.67 -3.70 10.26
N SER A 365 20.62 -4.27 10.87
CA SER A 365 20.80 -5.07 12.10
C SER A 365 21.68 -6.30 11.88
N SER A 366 21.81 -6.75 10.63
CA SER A 366 22.61 -7.92 10.23
C SER A 366 24.03 -7.56 9.77
N GLY A 367 24.41 -6.28 9.89
CA GLY A 367 25.72 -5.75 9.51
C GLY A 367 25.68 -4.84 8.26
N PRO A 368 26.85 -4.46 7.72
CA PRO A 368 26.94 -3.67 6.49
C PRO A 368 26.26 -4.38 5.31
N ILE A 369 25.67 -3.60 4.39
CA ILE A 369 25.09 -4.17 3.18
C ILE A 369 26.20 -4.61 2.23
N LYS A 370 26.20 -5.89 1.88
CA LYS A 370 26.98 -6.43 0.78
C LYS A 370 26.25 -6.16 -0.53
N VAL A 371 26.88 -5.42 -1.43
CA VAL A 371 26.38 -5.22 -2.80
C VAL A 371 27.06 -6.20 -3.75
N VAL A 372 26.25 -6.90 -4.54
CA VAL A 372 26.71 -7.73 -5.66
C VAL A 372 26.27 -7.04 -6.97
N ARG A 373 27.19 -6.94 -7.93
CA ARG A 373 26.92 -6.34 -9.23
C ARG A 373 26.36 -7.39 -10.19
N ILE A 374 25.40 -6.98 -11.03
CA ILE A 374 24.80 -7.83 -12.06
C ILE A 374 24.80 -7.09 -13.40
N PRO A 375 25.23 -7.69 -14.52
CA PRO A 375 25.22 -6.98 -15.79
C PRO A 375 23.79 -6.57 -16.15
N MET A 376 23.61 -5.39 -16.73
CA MET A 376 22.36 -4.91 -17.30
C MET A 376 22.56 -4.72 -18.80
N PRO A 377 21.70 -5.31 -19.65
CA PRO A 377 21.77 -5.05 -21.08
C PRO A 377 21.47 -3.57 -21.36
N PRO A 378 22.13 -2.96 -22.37
CA PRO A 378 21.83 -1.58 -22.72
C PRO A 378 20.39 -1.44 -23.21
N LYS A 379 19.85 -0.22 -23.08
CA LYS A 379 18.55 0.12 -23.68
C LYS A 379 18.62 -0.08 -25.20
N TRP A 380 17.61 -0.74 -25.77
CA TRP A 380 17.43 -0.83 -27.21
C TRP A 380 16.07 -0.21 -27.58
N GLY A 381 16.06 0.86 -28.38
CA GLY A 381 14.82 1.58 -28.68
C GLY A 381 14.19 2.15 -27.41
N GLU A 382 12.98 1.71 -27.06
CA GLU A 382 12.30 2.04 -25.79
C GLU A 382 12.33 0.90 -24.75
N ASP A 383 12.97 -0.23 -25.09
CA ASP A 383 12.96 -1.43 -24.26
C ASP A 383 14.07 -1.38 -23.20
N TRP A 384 13.66 -1.29 -21.94
CA TRP A 384 14.53 -1.34 -20.76
C TRP A 384 14.57 -2.77 -20.21
N ARG A 385 15.68 -3.48 -20.43
CA ARG A 385 15.89 -4.86 -19.97
C ARG A 385 16.59 -4.85 -18.63
N SER A 386 16.02 -5.52 -17.64
CA SER A 386 16.62 -5.65 -16.32
C SER A 386 16.62 -7.08 -15.84
N TYR A 387 17.77 -7.56 -15.34
CA TYR A 387 17.85 -8.83 -14.64
C TYR A 387 17.56 -8.70 -13.14
N THR A 388 17.39 -7.48 -12.58
CA THR A 388 16.98 -7.28 -11.18
C THR A 388 15.48 -7.33 -10.97
N ASN A 389 14.69 -7.24 -12.04
CA ASN A 389 13.23 -7.28 -12.01
C ASN A 389 12.72 -8.73 -11.90
N ILE A 390 13.08 -9.40 -10.81
CA ILE A 390 12.92 -10.84 -10.55
C ILE A 390 11.65 -11.17 -9.77
N ILE A 391 11.29 -12.46 -9.72
CA ILE A 391 10.36 -13.00 -8.72
C ILE A 391 11.12 -13.96 -7.81
N LEU A 392 11.09 -13.71 -6.50
CA LEU A 392 11.52 -14.66 -5.48
C LEU A 392 10.32 -15.50 -5.04
N ALA A 393 10.46 -16.83 -5.07
CA ALA A 393 9.37 -17.78 -4.83
C ALA A 393 9.86 -19.00 -4.02
N ASN A 394 9.94 -18.86 -2.69
CA ASN A 394 10.23 -19.96 -1.76
C ASN A 394 11.35 -20.93 -2.23
N GLY A 395 12.54 -20.40 -2.50
CA GLY A 395 13.68 -21.21 -2.97
C GLY A 395 13.81 -21.33 -4.50
N VAL A 396 12.98 -20.62 -5.27
CA VAL A 396 13.12 -20.43 -6.72
C VAL A 396 13.24 -18.94 -7.01
N LEU A 397 14.19 -18.56 -7.85
CA LEU A 397 14.33 -17.20 -8.37
C LEU A 397 14.02 -17.22 -9.86
N LEU A 398 13.00 -16.47 -10.27
CA LEU A 398 12.69 -16.25 -11.68
C LEU A 398 13.41 -15.00 -12.16
N MET A 399 14.37 -15.18 -13.07
CA MET A 399 15.13 -14.11 -13.70
C MET A 399 14.54 -13.81 -15.08
N PRO A 400 14.31 -12.53 -15.45
CA PRO A 400 13.96 -12.17 -16.82
C PRO A 400 15.00 -12.68 -17.82
N SER A 401 14.56 -13.04 -19.02
CA SER A 401 15.44 -13.47 -20.11
C SER A 401 14.96 -12.87 -21.43
N PHE A 402 15.90 -12.54 -22.30
CA PHE A 402 15.66 -11.78 -23.52
C PHE A 402 16.39 -12.43 -24.70
N SER A 403 15.65 -12.82 -25.73
CA SER A 403 16.21 -13.57 -26.86
C SER A 403 17.13 -12.74 -27.75
N ASP A 404 17.09 -11.41 -27.61
CA ASP A 404 17.90 -10.46 -28.37
C ASP A 404 19.15 -9.98 -27.60
N VAL A 405 19.39 -10.50 -26.40
CA VAL A 405 20.60 -10.26 -25.64
C VAL A 405 21.60 -11.40 -25.86
N ASP A 406 22.89 -11.07 -25.91
CA ASP A 406 23.95 -12.09 -25.97
C ASP A 406 23.82 -13.06 -24.78
N PRO A 407 23.67 -14.38 -25.03
CA PRO A 407 23.54 -15.39 -23.97
C PRO A 407 24.64 -15.34 -22.92
N VAL A 408 25.86 -14.89 -23.27
CA VAL A 408 26.97 -14.74 -22.30
C VAL A 408 26.65 -13.70 -21.22
N ILE A 409 25.86 -12.67 -21.54
CA ILE A 409 25.41 -11.67 -20.55
C ILE A 409 24.40 -12.33 -19.60
N GLU A 410 23.45 -13.09 -20.12
CA GLU A 410 22.48 -13.83 -19.29
C GLU A 410 23.14 -14.89 -18.41
N ASP A 411 24.12 -15.61 -18.94
CA ASP A 411 24.88 -16.62 -18.18
C ASP A 411 25.62 -15.99 -17.00
N ARG A 412 26.19 -14.79 -17.20
CA ARG A 412 26.80 -14.02 -16.11
C ARG A 412 25.77 -13.56 -15.08
N ALA A 413 24.62 -13.04 -15.51
CA ALA A 413 23.53 -12.62 -14.62
C ALA A 413 23.00 -13.80 -13.77
N GLU A 414 22.79 -14.95 -14.40
CA GLU A 414 22.36 -16.16 -13.70
C GLU A 414 23.43 -16.64 -12.70
N GLN A 415 24.71 -16.60 -13.07
CA GLN A 415 25.79 -17.01 -12.18
C GLN A 415 25.90 -16.11 -10.94
N VAL A 416 25.61 -14.81 -11.07
CA VAL A 416 25.50 -13.88 -9.93
C VAL A 416 24.47 -14.38 -8.94
N TYR A 417 23.25 -14.70 -9.41
CA TYR A 417 22.18 -15.21 -8.54
C TYR A 417 22.50 -16.57 -7.93
N ARG A 418 23.03 -17.52 -8.72
CA ARG A 418 23.45 -18.84 -8.20
C ARG A 418 24.53 -18.73 -7.11
N SER A 419 25.41 -17.75 -7.22
CA SER A 419 26.47 -17.51 -6.23
C SER A 419 25.93 -16.81 -4.98
N ALA A 420 24.99 -15.88 -5.15
CA ALA A 420 24.36 -15.14 -4.06
C ALA A 420 23.35 -15.99 -3.27
N LEU A 421 22.66 -16.91 -3.94
CA LEU A 421 21.63 -17.78 -3.39
C LEU A 421 21.90 -19.26 -3.74
N PRO A 422 22.93 -19.89 -3.14
CA PRO A 422 23.38 -21.23 -3.53
C PRO A 422 22.34 -22.34 -3.30
N ASN A 423 21.35 -22.10 -2.43
CA ASN A 423 20.26 -23.04 -2.15
C ASN A 423 18.98 -22.74 -2.94
N TRP A 424 19.02 -21.75 -3.84
CA TRP A 424 17.89 -21.39 -4.68
C TRP A 424 18.08 -21.90 -6.10
N GLU A 425 16.98 -22.27 -6.73
CA GLU A 425 16.94 -22.65 -8.12
C GLU A 425 16.68 -21.40 -8.98
N VAL A 426 17.64 -21.04 -9.83
CA VAL A 426 17.47 -19.91 -10.76
C VAL A 426 16.83 -20.42 -12.06
N LYS A 427 15.72 -19.80 -12.47
CA LYS A 427 14.99 -20.11 -13.71
C LYS A 427 14.85 -18.85 -14.55
N ARG A 428 15.22 -18.95 -15.83
CA ARG A 428 15.00 -17.88 -16.81
C ARG A 428 13.57 -17.92 -17.32
N ILE A 429 12.93 -16.75 -17.43
CA ILE A 429 11.60 -16.59 -18.03
C ILE A 429 11.71 -15.60 -19.18
N ASN A 430 11.32 -16.01 -20.38
CA ASN A 430 11.34 -15.13 -21.54
C ASN A 430 10.40 -13.93 -21.31
N CYS A 431 10.94 -12.72 -21.43
CA CYS A 431 10.24 -11.46 -21.21
C CYS A 431 10.23 -10.56 -22.46
N ASP A 432 10.50 -11.10 -23.65
CA ASP A 432 10.61 -10.33 -24.91
C ASP A 432 9.32 -9.58 -25.26
N LYS A 433 8.17 -10.13 -24.91
CA LYS A 433 6.88 -9.46 -25.08
C LYS A 433 6.56 -8.50 -23.95
N LEU A 434 6.98 -8.84 -22.72
CA LEU A 434 6.68 -8.06 -21.53
C LEU A 434 7.49 -6.76 -21.49
N VAL A 435 8.76 -6.79 -21.91
CA VAL A 435 9.63 -5.61 -21.97
C VAL A 435 9.07 -4.51 -22.88
N LYS A 436 8.38 -4.89 -23.96
CA LYS A 436 7.69 -3.96 -24.88
C LYS A 436 6.52 -3.23 -24.23
N LEU A 437 6.05 -3.72 -23.09
CA LEU A 437 5.04 -3.09 -22.24
C LEU A 437 5.67 -2.28 -21.09
N GLN A 438 6.98 -2.05 -21.12
CA GLN A 438 7.74 -1.23 -20.16
C GLN A 438 7.83 -1.81 -18.73
N GLY A 439 7.77 -3.15 -18.59
CA GLY A 439 7.99 -3.84 -17.31
C GLY A 439 8.52 -5.26 -17.51
N GLN A 440 8.83 -5.95 -16.41
CA GLN A 440 9.20 -7.38 -16.42
C GLN A 440 8.51 -8.15 -15.27
N LEU A 441 9.15 -9.20 -14.74
CA LEU A 441 8.52 -10.16 -13.84
C LEU A 441 8.12 -9.53 -12.49
N HIS A 442 8.98 -8.71 -11.90
CA HIS A 442 8.68 -8.09 -10.61
C HIS A 442 7.47 -7.16 -10.70
N CYS A 443 7.38 -6.36 -11.78
CA CYS A 443 6.29 -5.41 -12.05
C CYS A 443 4.90 -6.07 -12.10
N ILE A 444 4.83 -7.35 -12.48
CA ILE A 444 3.55 -8.09 -12.57
C ILE A 444 3.30 -8.98 -11.36
N SER A 445 4.17 -8.96 -10.35
CA SER A 445 4.12 -9.87 -9.21
C SER A 445 3.81 -9.14 -7.91
N TYR A 446 3.16 -9.86 -6.99
CA TYR A 446 2.90 -9.39 -5.64
C TYR A 446 2.96 -10.56 -4.65
N ASN A 447 3.91 -10.50 -3.72
CA ASN A 447 4.19 -11.59 -2.78
C ASN A 447 3.35 -11.45 -1.50
N ILE A 448 2.67 -12.52 -1.10
CA ILE A 448 1.94 -12.59 0.16
C ILE A 448 2.82 -13.25 1.22
N PRO A 449 3.11 -12.57 2.35
CA PRO A 449 3.97 -13.13 3.41
C PRO A 449 3.37 -14.38 4.06
N HIS A 450 4.22 -15.32 4.49
CA HIS A 450 3.79 -16.64 5.00
C HIS A 450 2.78 -16.61 6.16
N PHE A 451 2.72 -15.51 6.91
CA PHE A 451 1.83 -15.36 8.07
C PHE A 451 0.43 -14.87 7.72
N VAL A 452 0.17 -14.57 6.44
CA VAL A 452 -1.17 -14.24 5.95
C VAL A 452 -1.85 -15.51 5.49
N SER A 453 -3.05 -15.77 6.03
CA SER A 453 -3.89 -16.89 5.62
C SER A 453 -4.40 -16.73 4.19
N MET A 454 -4.33 -17.81 3.42
CA MET A 454 -4.81 -17.87 2.04
C MET A 454 -6.20 -18.50 1.89
N GLU A 455 -6.87 -18.88 2.99
CA GLU A 455 -8.15 -19.59 2.96
C GLU A 455 -9.22 -18.85 2.15
N GLY A 456 -9.40 -17.56 2.41
CA GLY A 456 -10.37 -16.73 1.70
C GLY A 456 -10.08 -16.62 0.20
N ILE A 457 -8.80 -16.54 -0.17
CA ILE A 457 -8.37 -16.50 -1.57
C ILE A 457 -8.60 -17.85 -2.25
N ILE A 458 -8.21 -18.95 -1.61
CA ILE A 458 -8.40 -20.30 -2.15
C ILE A 458 -9.87 -20.58 -2.41
N LYS A 459 -10.75 -20.27 -1.46
CA LYS A 459 -12.21 -20.41 -1.58
C LYS A 459 -12.78 -19.60 -2.76
N ASN A 460 -12.25 -18.40 -3.00
CA ASN A 460 -12.73 -17.52 -4.07
C ASN A 460 -12.03 -17.74 -5.42
N SER A 461 -11.01 -18.59 -5.49
CA SER A 461 -10.22 -18.82 -6.71
C SER A 461 -10.79 -19.91 -7.64
N HIS A 462 -10.22 -20.00 -8.84
CA HIS A 462 -10.60 -20.90 -9.93
C HIS A 462 -9.39 -21.77 -10.34
N PRO A 463 -9.56 -23.07 -10.62
CA PRO A 463 -10.82 -23.83 -10.52
C PRO A 463 -11.28 -23.94 -9.07
N LYS A 464 -12.59 -23.99 -8.81
CA LYS A 464 -13.09 -24.17 -7.45
C LYS A 464 -12.57 -25.50 -6.87
N ILE A 465 -12.11 -25.48 -5.61
CA ILE A 465 -11.83 -26.72 -4.89
C ILE A 465 -13.19 -27.32 -4.48
N PRO A 466 -13.45 -28.61 -4.74
CA PRO A 466 -14.67 -29.26 -4.27
C PRO A 466 -14.81 -29.11 -2.75
N GLU A 467 -16.01 -28.83 -2.24
CA GLU A 467 -16.26 -28.62 -0.79
C GLU A 467 -15.87 -29.81 0.12
N VAL A 468 -15.59 -30.98 -0.46
CA VAL A 468 -15.18 -32.18 0.28
C VAL A 468 -13.67 -32.21 0.57
N GLU A 469 -12.89 -31.32 -0.04
CA GLU A 469 -11.41 -31.24 0.10
C GLU A 469 -10.93 -29.95 0.82
N LEU A 470 -11.86 -29.07 1.22
CA LEU A 470 -11.63 -27.88 2.05
C LEU A 470 -11.82 -28.21 3.53
#